data_AF-D9WND2-F1
#
_entry.id   AF-D9WND2-F1
#
_cell.length_a   1.000
_cell.length_b   1.000
_cell.length_c   1.000
_cell.angle_alpha   90.00
_cell.angle_beta   90.00
_cell.angle_gamma   90.00
#
_symmetry.space_group_name_H-M   'P 1'
#
loop_
_entity.id
_entity.type
_entity.pdbx_description
1 polymer ?
#
loop_
_entity_poly.entity_id
_entity_poly.type
_entity_poly.pdbx_seq_one_letter_code
_entity_poly.pdbx_strand_id
1 'polypeptide(L)'
;MTLIEAYDGRATEQRWDWVLSRLTVADVGKEEARQARRLLTAAGLHGHKYAIDAVLAVVASQQKGQVTVFTSDVDDLEKLVPDRVVVKKV
;
A
#
# COMPACT_ATOMS: atom_id res chain seq x y z
N MET A 1 9.74 0.27 3.93
CA MET A 1 10.11 -0.97 3.22
C MET A 1 10.02 -0.79 1.72
N THR A 2 8.87 -0.35 1.19
CA THR A 2 8.63 -0.19 -0.26
C THR A 2 9.66 0.67 -1.01
N LEU A 3 10.14 1.78 -0.42
CA LEU A 3 11.20 2.57 -1.04
C LEU A 3 12.51 1.78 -1.23
N ILE A 4 12.81 0.86 -0.32
CA ILE A 4 13.99 -0.01 -0.40
C ILE A 4 13.76 -1.08 -1.48
N GLU A 5 12.57 -1.69 -1.53
CA GLU A 5 12.22 -2.71 -2.53
C GLU A 5 12.15 -2.15 -3.95
N ALA A 6 11.66 -0.92 -4.10
CA ALA A 6 11.52 -0.23 -5.39
C ALA A 6 12.84 0.37 -5.89
N TYR A 7 13.87 0.47 -5.04
CA TYR A 7 15.17 0.98 -5.43
C TYR A 7 15.90 -0.03 -6.32
N ASP A 8 16.35 0.43 -7.48
CA ASP A 8 17.19 -0.32 -8.41
C ASP A 8 18.57 0.35 -8.46
N GLY A 9 19.63 -0.39 -8.16
CA GLY A 9 21.01 0.13 -8.14
C GLY A 9 21.52 0.68 -9.49
N ARG A 10 20.77 0.49 -10.58
CA ARG A 10 21.04 1.13 -11.88
C ARG A 10 20.56 2.59 -11.94
N ALA A 11 19.68 3.02 -11.04
CA ALA A 11 19.24 4.39 -10.94
C ALA A 11 20.25 5.24 -10.15
N THR A 12 20.54 6.44 -10.65
CA THR A 12 21.33 7.43 -9.91
C THR A 12 20.52 8.00 -8.75
N GLU A 13 21.18 8.36 -7.65
CA GLU A 13 20.55 9.00 -6.49
C GLU A 13 19.74 10.26 -6.88
N GLN A 14 20.26 11.10 -7.78
CA GLN A 14 19.55 12.30 -8.24
C GLN A 14 18.23 11.98 -8.97
N ARG A 15 18.20 10.87 -9.71
CA ARG A 15 16.98 10.40 -10.41
C ARG A 15 15.98 9.85 -9.40
N TRP A 16 16.47 9.12 -8.40
CA TRP A 16 15.64 8.60 -7.31
C TRP A 16 14.97 9.74 -6.53
N ASP A 17 15.75 10.73 -6.10
CA ASP A 17 15.26 11.90 -5.37
C ASP A 17 14.26 12.71 -6.22
N TRP A 18 14.54 12.87 -7.51
CA TRP A 18 13.60 13.53 -8.43
C TRP A 18 12.26 12.79 -8.51
N VAL A 19 12.25 11.46 -8.60
CA VAL A 19 11.00 10.67 -8.57
C VAL A 19 10.28 10.84 -7.24
N LEU A 20 10.98 10.74 -6.11
CA LEU A 20 10.37 10.89 -4.79
C LEU A 20 9.81 12.29 -4.55
N SER A 21 10.44 13.34 -5.10
CA SER A 21 9.92 14.72 -5.01
C SER A 21 8.54 14.90 -5.65
N ARG A 22 8.12 13.97 -6.51
CA ARG A 22 6.83 13.98 -7.24
C ARG A 22 5.78 13.12 -6.55
N LEU A 23 6.14 12.42 -5.47
CA LEU A 23 5.29 11.48 -4.77
C LEU A 23 5.08 11.94 -3.33
N THR A 24 3.88 11.70 -2.81
CA THR A 24 3.67 11.71 -1.36
C THR A 24 3.96 10.32 -0.85
N VAL A 25 5.01 10.18 -0.03
CA VAL A 25 5.33 8.93 0.64
C VAL A 25 4.53 8.87 1.94
N ALA A 26 3.71 7.84 2.08
CA ALA A 26 2.94 7.62 3.31
C ALA A 26 3.84 7.05 4.41
N ASP A 27 3.82 7.68 5.58
CA ASP A 27 4.45 7.14 6.78
C ASP A 27 3.60 5.99 7.34
N VAL A 28 4.27 4.93 7.79
CA VAL A 28 3.62 3.77 8.40
C VAL A 28 4.13 3.62 9.83
N GLY A 29 3.23 3.82 10.78
CA GLY A 29 3.50 3.76 12.21
C GLY A 29 2.66 2.70 12.93
N LYS A 30 2.62 2.83 14.26
CA LYS A 30 1.91 1.89 15.14
C LYS A 30 0.40 1.86 14.91
N GLU A 31 -0.18 2.99 14.50
CA GLU A 31 -1.62 3.10 14.31
C GLU A 31 -2.06 2.41 13.01
N GLU A 32 -1.31 2.60 11.93
CA GLU A 32 -1.50 1.92 10.65
C GLU A 32 -1.36 0.40 10.83
N ALA A 33 -0.35 -0.04 11.57
CA ALA A 33 -0.16 -1.44 11.91
C ALA A 33 -1.34 -2.01 12.72
N ARG A 34 -1.90 -1.23 13.66
CA ARG A 34 -3.07 -1.64 14.45
C ARG A 34 -4.32 -1.75 13.58
N GLN A 35 -4.54 -0.79 12.68
CA GLN A 35 -5.67 -0.81 11.75
C GLN A 35 -5.55 -1.96 10.75
N ALA A 36 -4.36 -2.19 10.19
CA ALA A 36 -4.08 -3.31 9.30
C ALA A 36 -4.36 -4.66 9.99
N ARG A 37 -3.92 -4.83 11.24
CA ARG A 37 -4.23 -6.03 12.03
C ARG A 37 -5.74 -6.23 12.21
N ARG A 38 -6.49 -5.15 12.50
CA ARG A 38 -7.95 -5.22 12.64
C ARG A 38 -8.62 -5.60 11.32
N LEU A 39 -8.17 -5.00 10.22
CA LEU A 39 -8.65 -5.30 8.87
C LEU A 39 -8.45 -6.78 8.50
N LEU A 40 -7.23 -7.29 8.73
CA LEU A 40 -6.91 -8.71 8.53
C LEU A 40 -7.76 -9.63 9.40
N THR A 41 -7.98 -9.26 10.67
CA THR A 41 -8.84 -10.04 11.58
C THR A 41 -10.28 -10.09 11.06
N ALA A 42 -10.81 -8.97 10.59
CA ALA A 42 -12.17 -8.88 10.04
C ALA A 42 -12.31 -9.69 8.75
N ALA A 43 -11.28 -9.74 7.91
CA ALA A 43 -11.24 -10.52 6.67
C ALA A 43 -10.88 -12.00 6.88
N GLY A 44 -10.54 -12.43 8.10
CA GLY A 44 -10.07 -13.79 8.38
C GLY A 44 -8.72 -14.13 7.74
N LEU A 45 -7.88 -13.13 7.46
CA LEU A 45 -6.61 -13.25 6.76
C LEU A 45 -5.41 -13.20 7.73
N HIS A 46 -4.33 -13.92 7.40
CA HIS A 46 -3.17 -14.04 8.28
C HIS A 46 -2.05 -13.05 7.92
N GLY A 47 -1.58 -12.29 8.92
CA GLY A 47 -0.66 -11.17 8.69
C GLY A 47 0.68 -11.51 8.05
N HIS A 48 1.23 -12.72 8.20
CA HIS A 48 2.48 -13.07 7.53
C HIS A 48 2.37 -13.03 6.00
N LYS A 49 1.17 -13.28 5.46
CA LYS A 49 0.92 -13.27 4.01
C LYS A 49 0.48 -11.89 3.51
N TYR A 50 -0.34 -11.18 4.29
CA TYR A 50 -1.07 -10.01 3.81
C TYR A 50 -0.70 -8.69 4.52
N ALA A 51 0.40 -8.63 5.28
CA ALA A 51 0.73 -7.45 6.08
C ALA A 51 0.89 -6.18 5.25
N ILE A 52 1.60 -6.26 4.12
CA ILE A 52 1.83 -5.11 3.24
C ILE A 52 0.51 -4.68 2.58
N ASP A 53 -0.27 -5.62 2.06
CA ASP A 53 -1.57 -5.33 1.44
C ASP A 53 -2.53 -4.69 2.41
N ALA A 54 -2.55 -5.15 3.67
CA ALA A 54 -3.41 -4.58 4.70
C ALA A 54 -2.99 -3.15 5.09
N VAL A 55 -1.69 -2.87 5.17
CA VAL A 55 -1.20 -1.51 5.41
C VAL A 55 -1.53 -0.60 4.22
N LEU A 56 -1.34 -1.08 2.99
CA LEU A 56 -1.71 -0.35 1.78
C LEU A 56 -3.21 -0.06 1.73
N ALA A 57 -4.05 -1.04 2.08
CA ALA A 57 -5.50 -0.87 2.16
C ALA A 57 -5.91 0.16 3.22
N VAL A 58 -5.22 0.22 4.37
CA VAL A 58 -5.42 1.27 5.38
C VAL A 58 -5.08 2.65 4.80
N VAL A 59 -3.91 2.80 4.17
CA VAL A 59 -3.48 4.08 3.57
C VAL A 59 -4.47 4.53 2.50
N ALA A 60 -4.90 3.62 1.61
CA ALA A 60 -5.91 3.89 0.58
C ALA A 60 -7.26 4.30 1.19
N SER A 61 -7.67 3.64 2.26
CA SER A 61 -8.93 3.92 2.97
C SER A 61 -8.94 5.27 3.71
N GLN A 62 -7.77 5.86 3.97
CA GLN A 62 -7.65 7.20 4.56
C GLN A 62 -7.70 8.32 3.50
N GLN A 63 -7.46 8.00 2.22
CA GLN A 63 -7.51 8.99 1.15
C GLN A 63 -8.95 9.43 0.85
N LYS A 64 -9.13 10.72 0.58
CA LYS A 64 -10.43 11.32 0.22
C LYS A 64 -10.68 11.22 -1.29
N GLY A 65 -11.94 11.14 -1.69
CA GLY A 65 -12.34 11.10 -3.10
C GLY A 65 -12.19 9.73 -3.75
N GLN A 66 -12.02 9.72 -5.08
CA GLN A 66 -11.85 8.51 -5.87
C GLN A 66 -10.40 8.03 -5.76
N VAL A 67 -10.22 6.82 -5.25
CA VAL A 67 -8.90 6.23 -4.98
C VAL A 67 -8.70 5.05 -5.92
N THR A 68 -7.52 4.94 -6.53
CA THR A 68 -7.11 3.78 -7.31
C THR A 68 -5.83 3.18 -6.72
N VAL A 69 -5.84 1.88 -6.46
CA VAL A 69 -4.68 1.11 -6.03
C VAL A 69 -4.18 0.28 -7.21
N PHE A 70 -2.87 0.36 -7.46
CA PHE A 70 -2.21 -0.40 -8.52
C PHE A 70 -1.43 -1.57 -7.91
N THR A 71 -1.63 -2.78 -8.45
CA THR A 71 -1.00 -4.01 -7.95
C THR A 71 -0.87 -5.05 -9.06
N SER A 72 0.13 -5.93 -8.99
CA SER A 72 0.25 -7.09 -9.87
C SER A 72 -0.68 -8.24 -9.46
N ASP A 73 -1.02 -8.33 -8.18
CA ASP A 73 -1.96 -9.29 -7.59
C ASP A 73 -3.18 -8.55 -7.03
N VAL A 74 -4.29 -8.60 -7.77
CA VAL A 74 -5.52 -7.86 -7.47
C VAL A 74 -6.38 -8.57 -6.43
N ASP A 75 -6.36 -9.90 -6.41
CA ASP A 75 -7.29 -10.72 -5.63
C ASP A 75 -7.09 -10.48 -4.13
N ASP A 76 -5.87 -10.22 -3.70
CA ASP A 76 -5.54 -10.02 -2.29
C ASP A 76 -5.96 -8.62 -1.79
N LEU A 77 -5.83 -7.59 -2.62
CA LEU A 77 -6.23 -6.23 -2.26
C LEU A 77 -7.74 -5.99 -2.35
N GLU A 78 -8.43 -6.62 -3.29
CA GLU A 78 -9.90 -6.53 -3.41
C GLU A 78 -10.62 -7.06 -2.15
N LYS A 79 -9.99 -7.97 -1.40
CA LYS A 79 -10.53 -8.48 -0.11
C LYS A 79 -10.41 -7.48 1.03
N LEU A 80 -9.57 -6.45 0.89
CA LEU A 80 -9.12 -5.59 1.98
C LEU A 80 -9.56 -4.13 1.83
N VAL A 81 -9.69 -3.63 0.61
CA VAL A 81 -10.07 -2.24 0.36
C VAL A 81 -11.61 -2.07 0.38
N PRO A 82 -12.13 -0.90 0.81
CA PRO A 82 -13.56 -0.61 0.73
C PRO A 82 -14.00 -0.37 -0.72
N ASP A 83 -15.28 -0.59 -1.02
CA ASP A 83 -15.88 -0.52 -2.37
C ASP A 83 -15.59 0.76 -3.18
N ARG A 84 -15.30 1.88 -2.50
CA ARG A 84 -14.95 3.16 -3.15
C ARG A 84 -13.54 3.19 -3.75
N VAL A 85 -12.70 2.22 -3.41
CA VAL A 85 -11.32 2.10 -3.89
C VAL A 85 -11.31 1.16 -5.10
N VAL A 86 -10.83 1.66 -6.23
CA VAL A 86 -10.65 0.84 -7.44
C VAL A 86 -9.33 0.11 -7.36
N VAL A 87 -9.32 -1.20 -7.49
CA VAL A 87 -8.08 -1.99 -7.64
C VAL A 87 -7.81 -2.18 -9.13
N LYS A 88 -6.59 -1.90 -9.58
CA LYS A 88 -6.21 -2.01 -10.98
C LYS A 88 -4.90 -2.76 -11.15
N LYS A 89 -4.91 -3.72 -12.07
CA LYS A 89 -3.73 -4.49 -12.43
C LYS A 89 -2.70 -3.62 -13.18
N VAL A 90 -1.42 -3.79 -12.84
CA VAL A 90 -0.27 -3.26 -13.58
C VAL A 90 0.60 -4.37 -14.15
#